data_AF-A0AAC9Y7J4-F1
#
_entry.id   AF-A0AAC9Y7J4-F1
#
_cell.length_a   1.000
_cell.length_b   1.000
_cell.length_c   1.000
_cell.angle_alpha   90.00
_cell.angle_beta   90.00
_cell.angle_gamma   90.00
#
_symmetry.space_group_name_H-M   'P 1'
#
loop_
_entity.id
_entity.type
_entity.pdbx_description
1 polymer ?
#
loop_
_entity_poly.entity_id
_entity_poly.type
_entity_poly.pdbx_seq_one_letter_code
_entity_poly.pdbx_strand_id
1 'polypeptide(L)'
;MLLEEAGRLLVIISNFVPNYQPTAGAAASWKRILGVMSYEDAERYMYQYFSQSRFAPMPADLLELYRNDFDPDKLVPLDPPDDMMGVGE
;
A
#
# COMPACT_ATOMS: atom_id res chain seq x y z
N MET A 1 -3.41 3.32 -5.89
CA MET A 1 -2.70 4.62 -6.02
C MET A 1 -2.50 5.08 -7.47
N LEU A 2 -2.25 6.37 -7.66
CA LEU A 2 -1.90 7.07 -8.91
C LEU A 2 -0.39 6.98 -9.21
N LEU A 3 0.00 7.34 -10.45
CA LEU A 3 1.42 7.34 -10.85
C LEU A 3 2.23 8.40 -10.10
N GLU A 4 1.65 9.58 -9.88
CA GLU A 4 2.28 10.68 -9.14
C GLU A 4 2.55 10.30 -7.69
N GLU A 5 1.59 9.61 -7.05
CA GLU A 5 1.72 9.08 -5.69
C GLU A 5 2.86 8.06 -5.58
N ALA A 6 2.96 7.13 -6.54
CA ALA A 6 4.09 6.23 -6.62
C ALA A 6 5.43 6.98 -6.79
N GLY A 7 5.44 8.09 -7.53
CA GLY A 7 6.59 8.99 -7.64
C GLY A 7 6.96 9.65 -6.31
N ARG A 8 5.97 10.10 -5.52
CA ARG A 8 6.20 10.67 -4.18
C ARG A 8 6.85 9.66 -3.24
N LEU A 9 6.45 8.38 -3.30
CA LEU A 9 7.11 7.32 -2.53
C LEU A 9 8.60 7.20 -2.86
N LEU A 10 8.98 7.31 -4.14
CA LEU A 10 10.39 7.28 -4.54
C LEU A 10 11.18 8.48 -4.02
N VAL A 11 10.54 9.66 -3.95
CA VAL A 11 11.15 10.85 -3.34
C VAL A 11 11.41 10.62 -1.85
N ILE A 12 10.48 9.98 -1.14
CA ILE A 12 10.69 9.60 0.27
C ILE A 12 11.94 8.71 0.36
N ILE A 13 12.08 7.68 -0.48
CA ILE A 13 13.27 6.81 -0.45
C ILE A 13 14.56 7.62 -0.66
N SER A 14 14.60 8.53 -1.62
CA SER A 14 15.78 9.39 -1.85
C SER A 14 16.12 10.29 -0.67
N ASN A 15 15.13 10.70 0.15
CA ASN A 15 15.38 11.47 1.37
C ASN A 15 16.01 10.62 2.49
N PHE A 16 15.67 9.33 2.58
CA PHE A 16 16.22 8.42 3.59
C PHE A 16 17.50 7.70 3.15
N VAL A 17 17.67 7.51 1.83
CA VAL A 17 18.79 6.78 1.23
C VAL A 17 19.50 7.71 0.24
N PRO A 18 20.56 8.43 0.67
CA PRO A 18 21.17 9.53 -0.10
C PRO A 18 21.69 9.16 -1.50
N ASN A 19 22.00 7.89 -1.74
CA ASN A 19 22.51 7.40 -3.04
C ASN A 19 21.43 6.67 -3.86
N TYR A 20 20.17 6.70 -3.43
CA TYR A 20 19.09 6.06 -4.16
C TYR A 20 18.72 6.88 -5.40
N GLN A 21 18.91 6.27 -6.56
CA GLN A 21 18.50 6.81 -7.86
C GLN A 21 17.44 5.90 -8.47
N PRO A 22 16.17 6.32 -8.52
CA PRO A 22 15.14 5.52 -9.17
C PRO A 22 15.39 5.44 -10.68
N THR A 23 15.16 4.27 -11.26
CA THR A 23 15.27 4.07 -12.71
C THR A 23 14.13 4.77 -13.47
N ALA A 24 14.36 5.04 -14.76
CA ALA A 24 13.29 5.45 -15.65
C ALA A 24 12.21 4.34 -15.68
N GLY A 25 11.00 4.66 -15.18
CA GLY A 25 9.90 3.70 -15.04
C GLY A 25 9.73 3.10 -13.64
N ALA A 26 10.57 3.43 -12.66
CA ALA A 26 10.41 2.99 -11.28
C ALA A 26 9.01 3.33 -10.74
N ALA A 27 8.54 4.57 -10.94
CA ALA A 27 7.21 5.00 -10.48
C ALA A 27 6.08 4.16 -11.10
N ALA A 28 6.19 3.82 -12.39
CA ALA A 28 5.21 2.97 -13.07
C ALA A 28 5.22 1.54 -12.52
N SER A 29 6.40 1.01 -12.17
CA SER A 29 6.52 -0.31 -11.54
C SER A 29 5.95 -0.33 -10.13
N TRP A 30 6.26 0.70 -9.32
CA TRP A 30 5.72 0.88 -7.98
C TRP A 30 4.20 1.01 -8.00
N LYS A 31 3.65 1.85 -8.88
CA LYS A 31 2.19 1.95 -9.10
C LYS A 31 1.57 0.60 -9.44
N ARG A 32 2.20 -0.20 -10.31
CA ARG A 32 1.69 -1.51 -10.72
C ARG A 32 1.60 -2.48 -9.55
N ILE A 33 2.61 -2.50 -8.68
CA ILE A 33 2.73 -3.46 -7.57
C ILE A 33 1.92 -3.01 -6.36
N LEU A 34 2.04 -1.74 -5.96
CA LEU A 34 1.35 -1.15 -4.81
C LEU A 34 -0.04 -0.61 -5.17
N GLY A 35 -0.51 -0.84 -6.40
CA GLY A 35 -1.81 -0.36 -6.87
C GLY A 35 -2.99 -0.87 -6.05
N VAL A 36 -2.80 -1.97 -5.32
CA VAL A 36 -3.78 -2.59 -4.42
C VAL A 36 -3.97 -1.87 -3.08
N MET A 37 -3.09 -0.93 -2.72
CA MET A 37 -3.20 -0.13 -1.49
C MET A 37 -3.37 1.37 -1.80
N SER A 38 -3.84 2.09 -0.78
CA SER A 38 -3.93 3.56 -0.80
C SER A 38 -2.53 4.19 -0.73
N TYR A 39 -2.40 5.48 -1.08
CA TYR A 39 -1.12 6.18 -0.92
C TYR A 39 -0.76 6.34 0.56
N GLU A 40 -1.77 6.64 1.38
CA GLU A 40 -1.66 6.82 2.83
C GLU A 40 -1.12 5.56 3.50
N ASP A 41 -1.63 4.38 3.10
CA ASP A 41 -1.13 3.10 3.56
C ASP A 41 0.32 2.87 3.11
N ALA A 42 0.61 3.08 1.83
CA ALA A 42 1.96 2.88 1.30
C ALA A 42 2.99 3.80 1.98
N GLU A 43 2.62 5.05 2.26
CA GLU A 43 3.45 6.00 2.99
C GLU A 43 3.65 5.57 4.46
N ARG A 44 2.58 5.16 5.14
CA ARG A 44 2.65 4.59 6.51
C ARG A 44 3.62 3.42 6.57
N TYR A 45 3.50 2.45 5.66
CA TYR A 45 4.39 1.28 5.61
C TYR A 45 5.81 1.64 5.18
N MET A 46 6.00 2.65 4.33
CA MET A 46 7.32 3.16 3.99
C MET A 46 8.07 3.65 5.24
N TYR A 47 7.42 4.48 6.05
CA TYR A 47 8.01 4.97 7.30
C TYR A 47 8.22 3.83 8.32
N GLN A 48 7.28 2.89 8.41
CA GLN A 48 7.45 1.70 9.23
C GLN A 48 8.66 0.88 8.81
N TYR A 49 8.86 0.66 7.50
CA TYR A 49 10.04 -0.04 6.99
C TYR A 49 11.33 0.70 7.36
N PHE A 50 11.39 2.03 7.16
CA PHE A 50 12.57 2.82 7.52
C PHE A 50 12.85 2.91 9.02
N SER A 51 11.86 2.62 9.87
CA SER A 51 12.10 2.47 11.31
C SER A 51 12.93 1.22 11.65
N GLN A 52 12.92 0.21 10.76
CA GLN A 52 13.57 -1.09 10.96
C GLN A 52 14.82 -1.28 10.07
N SER A 53 14.87 -0.61 8.92
CA SER A 53 15.91 -0.77 7.91
C SER A 53 16.41 0.58 7.39
N ARG A 54 17.70 0.64 7.06
CA ARG A 54 18.31 1.81 6.39
C ARG A 54 18.56 1.59 4.90
N PHE A 55 18.20 0.42 4.38
CA PHE A 55 18.35 0.09 2.96
C PHE A 55 17.16 0.61 2.16
N ALA A 56 17.34 0.83 0.86
CA ALA A 56 16.22 1.20 -0.01
C ALA A 56 15.21 0.04 -0.06
N PRO A 57 13.93 0.28 0.25
CA PRO A 57 12.91 -0.75 0.11
C PRO A 57 12.61 -1.05 -1.35
N MET A 58 12.16 -2.28 -1.58
CA MET A 58 11.45 -2.69 -2.77
C MET A 58 9.93 -2.53 -2.57
N PRO A 59 9.14 -2.41 -3.65
CA PRO A 59 7.68 -2.42 -3.54
C PRO A 59 7.12 -3.64 -2.80
N ALA A 60 7.79 -4.79 -2.90
CA ALA A 60 7.36 -6.02 -2.25
C ALA A 60 7.41 -5.92 -0.71
N ASP A 61 8.38 -5.18 -0.16
CA ASP A 61 8.54 -5.04 1.30
C ASP A 61 7.33 -4.31 1.91
N LEU A 62 6.85 -3.26 1.25
CA LEU A 62 5.63 -2.54 1.67
C LEU A 62 4.38 -3.40 1.49
N LEU A 63 4.33 -4.21 0.44
CA LEU A 63 3.21 -5.12 0.21
C LEU A 63 3.14 -6.21 1.27
N GLU A 64 4.28 -6.69 1.75
CA GLU A 64 4.35 -7.63 2.87
C GLU A 64 3.82 -7.00 4.16
N LEU A 65 4.26 -5.78 4.49
CA LEU A 65 3.75 -5.03 5.64
C LEU A 65 2.23 -4.82 5.56
N TYR A 66 1.72 -4.44 4.38
CA TYR A 66 0.28 -4.28 4.15
C TYR A 66 -0.51 -5.57 4.37
N ARG A 67 0.01 -6.70 3.88
CA ARG A 67 -0.64 -8.01 4.07
C ARG A 67 -0.58 -8.48 5.51
N ASN A 68 0.46 -8.13 6.25
CA ASN A 68 0.61 -8.47 7.66
C ASN A 68 -0.30 -7.59 8.56
N ASP A 69 -0.63 -6.37 8.15
CA ASP A 69 -1.62 -5.51 8.83
C ASP A 69 -3.07 -5.92 8.51
N PHE A 70 -3.28 -6.75 7.47
CA PHE A 70 -4.60 -7.25 7.11
C PHE A 70 -5.11 -8.24 8.17
N ASP A 71 -6.10 -7.79 8.92
CA ASP A 71 -6.76 -8.53 10.00
C ASP A 71 -8.14 -9.01 9.50
N PRO A 72 -8.29 -10.30 9.14
CA PRO A 72 -9.55 -10.83 8.63
C PRO A 72 -10.68 -10.78 9.66
N ASP A 73 -10.37 -10.70 10.95
CA ASP A 73 -11.36 -10.63 12.03
C ASP A 73 -12.01 -9.25 12.14
N LYS A 74 -11.44 -8.21 11.48
CA LYS A 74 -12.05 -6.87 11.38
C LYS A 74 -13.01 -6.71 10.20
N LEU A 75 -13.15 -7.74 9.36
CA LEU A 75 -14.15 -7.75 8.30
C LEU A 75 -15.53 -7.93 8.92
N VAL A 76 -16.26 -6.83 9.10
CA VAL A 76 -17.70 -6.90 9.37
C VAL A 76 -18.36 -7.58 8.16
N PRO A 77 -19.08 -8.70 8.35
CA PRO A 77 -19.90 -9.26 7.30
C PRO A 77 -20.82 -8.16 6.79
N LEU A 78 -20.89 -7.98 5.46
CA LEU A 78 -21.91 -7.14 4.88
C LEU A 78 -23.25 -7.76 5.25
N ASP A 79 -24.06 -7.04 6.02
CA ASP A 79 -25.44 -7.44 6.24
C ASP A 79 -26.08 -7.64 4.86
N PRO A 80 -26.72 -8.80 4.62
CA PRO A 80 -27.40 -9.00 3.36
C PRO A 80 -28.44 -7.89 3.18
N PRO A 81 -28.64 -7.38 1.96
CA PRO A 81 -29.65 -6.35 1.71
C PRO A 81 -31.02 -6.83 2.22
N ASP A 82 -31.74 -5.94 2.92
CA ASP A 82 -33.07 -6.19 3.54
C ASP A 82 -34.09 -6.81 2.56
N ASP A 83 -33.89 -6.66 1.25
CA ASP A 83 -34.74 -7.18 0.18
C ASP A 83 -34.75 -8.73 0.05
N MET A 84 -33.93 -9.46 0.83
CA MET A 84 -33.98 -10.93 0.89
C MET A 84 -34.86 -11.50 2.02
N MET A 85 -35.38 -10.67 2.93
CA MET A 85 -36.44 -11.09 3.84
C MET A 85 -37.79 -10.95 3.13
N GLY A 86 -38.13 -11.99 2.36
CA GLY A 86 -39.40 -12.07 1.65
C GLY A 86 -40.57 -11.69 2.56
N VAL A 87 -41.28 -10.63 2.16
CA VAL A 87 -42.68 -10.40 2.54
C VAL A 87 -43.49 -11.54 1.94
N GLY A 88 -43.62 -12.61 2.70
CA GLY A 88 -44.57 -13.70 2.46
C GLY A 88 -45.75 -13.52 3.39
N GLU A 89 -46.90 -13.16 2.80
CA GLU A 89 -48.24 -13.13 3.39
C GLU A 89 -48.66 -14.44 4.08
#